data_AF-A0A1W6BXA4-F1
#
_entry.id   AF-A0A1W6BXA4-F1
#
_cell.length_a   1.000
_cell.length_b   1.000
_cell.length_c   1.000
_cell.angle_alpha   90.00
_cell.angle_beta   90.00
_cell.angle_gamma   90.00
#
_symmetry.space_group_name_H-M   'P 1'
#
loop_
_entity.id
_entity.type
_entity.pdbx_description
1 polymer ?
#
loop_
_entity_poly.entity_id
_entity_poly.type
_entity_poly.pdbx_seq_one_letter_code
_entity_poly.pdbx_strand_id
1 'polypeptide(L)'
;MCYNAGFKLHIIKPTIFELSQKAVRRAGLDYWSKLEPQIWENLEEFLKENLIQKNRFFFATTKSKRPYFEAEFQSGDFLFFGSESFGLPKELMELNPNNAITIPMKSYGRSLNLATSVGIIAYEALRQNFCNFKV
;
A
#
# COMPACT_ATOMS: atom_id res chain seq x y z
N MET A 1 -12.12 0.79 -0.08
CA MET A 1 -11.31 1.35 -1.17
C MET A 1 -10.71 0.25 -2.05
N CYS A 2 -9.83 -0.63 -1.54
CA CYS A 2 -9.21 -1.70 -2.33
C CYS A 2 -10.21 -2.50 -3.18
N TYR A 3 -11.32 -2.95 -2.57
CA TYR A 3 -12.40 -3.66 -3.30
C TYR A 3 -12.93 -2.85 -4.49
N ASN A 4 -13.34 -1.60 -4.26
CA ASN A 4 -13.89 -0.73 -5.30
C ASN A 4 -12.88 -0.38 -6.41
N ALA A 5 -11.59 -0.34 -6.08
CA ALA A 5 -10.52 0.01 -7.02
C ALA A 5 -9.85 -1.23 -7.65
N GLY A 6 -10.32 -2.44 -7.35
CA GLY A 6 -9.77 -3.69 -7.90
C GLY A 6 -8.40 -4.10 -7.35
N PHE A 7 -7.99 -3.57 -6.19
CA PHE A 7 -6.71 -3.91 -5.56
C PHE A 7 -6.85 -5.06 -4.57
N LYS A 8 -5.84 -5.94 -4.54
CA LYS A 8 -5.63 -6.89 -3.44
C LYS A 8 -5.07 -6.17 -2.22
N LEU A 9 -5.53 -6.53 -1.04
CA LEU A 9 -5.01 -6.00 0.23
C LEU A 9 -4.06 -7.03 0.86
N HIS A 10 -2.81 -6.63 1.05
CA HIS A 10 -1.82 -7.41 1.80
C HIS A 10 -1.63 -6.76 3.17
N ILE A 11 -1.63 -7.57 4.24
CA ILE A 11 -1.43 -7.11 5.62
C ILE A 11 -0.28 -7.91 6.23
N ILE A 12 0.75 -7.21 6.69
CA ILE A 12 1.91 -7.82 7.34
C ILE A 12 1.78 -7.60 8.85
N LYS A 13 1.81 -8.69 9.63
CA LYS A 13 1.77 -8.64 11.10
C LYS A 13 3.10 -8.13 11.70
N PRO A 14 3.09 -7.62 12.94
CA PRO A 14 1.94 -7.51 13.84
C PRO A 14 1.01 -6.33 13.51
N THR A 15 -0.31 -6.53 13.62
CA THR A 15 -1.30 -5.46 13.56
C THR A 15 -1.68 -5.00 14.96
N ILE A 16 -1.86 -3.68 15.14
CA ILE A 16 -2.37 -3.11 16.40
C ILE A 16 -3.90 -3.23 16.54
N PHE A 17 -4.55 -3.86 15.57
CA PHE A 17 -6.00 -4.02 15.48
C PHE A 17 -6.36 -5.47 15.18
N GLU A 18 -7.54 -5.87 15.64
CA GLU A 18 -8.09 -7.20 15.35
C GLU A 18 -8.66 -7.28 13.94
N LEU A 19 -8.30 -8.34 13.23
CA LEU A 19 -8.85 -8.70 11.92
C LEU A 19 -10.02 -9.68 12.01
N SER A 20 -10.59 -9.88 13.21
CA SER A 20 -11.70 -10.80 13.43
C SER A 20 -12.96 -10.37 12.65
N GLN A 21 -13.77 -11.33 12.19
CA GLN A 21 -15.05 -11.02 11.52
C GLN A 21 -15.93 -10.07 12.35
N LYS A 22 -15.86 -10.15 13.68
CA LYS A 22 -16.60 -9.28 14.59
C LYS A 22 -16.09 -7.84 14.54
N ALA A 23 -14.78 -7.62 14.57
CA ALA A 23 -14.17 -6.30 14.46
C ALA A 23 -14.47 -5.66 13.09
N VAL A 24 -14.37 -6.45 12.04
CA VAL A 24 -14.67 -6.06 10.66
C VAL A 24 -16.15 -5.66 10.47
N ARG A 25 -17.09 -6.47 10.96
CA ARG A 25 -18.53 -6.15 10.90
C ARG A 25 -18.85 -4.86 11.65
N ARG A 26 -18.22 -4.64 12.81
CA ARG A 26 -18.40 -3.40 13.58
C ARG A 26 -17.89 -2.16 12.83
N ALA A 27 -16.91 -2.33 11.95
CA ALA A 27 -16.40 -1.27 11.08
C ALA A 27 -17.27 -1.03 9.83
N GLY A 28 -18.41 -1.73 9.67
CA GLY A 28 -19.30 -1.58 8.51
C GLY A 28 -18.70 -2.08 7.20
N LEU A 29 -17.79 -3.06 7.27
CA LEU A 29 -17.09 -3.59 6.11
C LEU A 29 -17.83 -4.79 5.51
N ASP A 30 -18.96 -4.54 4.86
CA ASP A 30 -19.80 -5.59 4.24
C ASP A 30 -19.09 -6.34 3.09
N TYR A 31 -18.03 -5.76 2.55
CA TYR A 31 -17.22 -6.32 1.46
C TYR A 31 -15.94 -7.02 1.93
N TRP A 32 -15.66 -7.10 3.23
CA TRP A 32 -14.41 -7.70 3.71
C TRP A 32 -14.24 -9.17 3.31
N SER A 33 -15.33 -9.94 3.33
CA SER A 33 -15.35 -11.32 2.82
C SER A 33 -15.05 -11.41 1.33
N LYS A 34 -15.36 -10.36 0.56
CA LYS A 34 -15.08 -10.28 -0.88
C LYS A 34 -13.68 -9.75 -1.19
N LEU A 35 -13.05 -9.07 -0.23
CA LEU A 35 -11.70 -8.52 -0.39
C LEU A 35 -10.62 -9.59 -0.27
N GLU A 36 -10.90 -10.64 0.52
CA GLU A 36 -9.98 -11.76 0.79
C GLU A 36 -8.54 -11.29 1.06
N PRO A 37 -8.32 -10.46 2.10
CA PRO A 37 -7.00 -9.89 2.34
C PRO A 37 -5.97 -10.99 2.65
N GLN A 38 -4.81 -10.89 2.02
CA GLN A 38 -3.70 -11.79 2.26
C GLN A 38 -2.92 -11.33 3.48
N ILE A 39 -2.92 -12.15 4.53
CA ILE A 39 -2.28 -11.85 5.81
C ILE A 39 -0.96 -12.63 5.89
N TRP A 40 0.12 -11.94 6.23
CA TRP A 40 1.46 -12.49 6.40
C TRP A 40 1.86 -12.41 7.87
N GLU A 41 2.50 -13.44 8.40
CA GLU A 41 2.95 -13.45 9.80
C GLU A 41 4.07 -12.45 10.06
N ASN A 42 4.89 -12.17 9.06
CA ASN A 42 5.94 -11.18 9.12
C ASN A 42 6.41 -10.77 7.71
N LEU A 43 7.30 -9.77 7.65
CA LEU A 43 7.83 -9.26 6.39
C LEU A 43 8.69 -10.31 5.66
N GLU A 44 9.39 -11.18 6.38
CA GLU A 44 10.24 -12.21 5.78
C GLU A 44 9.42 -13.21 4.96
N GLU A 45 8.28 -13.66 5.49
CA GLU A 45 7.34 -14.55 4.79
C GLU A 45 6.81 -13.89 3.52
N PHE A 46 6.37 -12.63 3.61
CA PHE A 46 5.95 -11.86 2.45
C PHE A 46 7.05 -11.78 1.38
N LEU A 47 8.27 -11.45 1.80
CA LEU A 47 9.39 -11.32 0.86
C LEU A 47 9.73 -12.66 0.23
N LYS A 48 9.75 -13.76 0.99
CA LYS A 48 10.03 -15.10 0.45
C LYS A 48 9.13 -15.46 -0.76
N GLU A 49 7.86 -15.08 -0.72
CA GLU A 49 6.92 -15.37 -1.80
C GLU A 49 6.92 -14.33 -2.92
N ASN A 50 7.26 -13.07 -2.63
CA ASN A 50 7.04 -11.95 -3.56
C ASN A 50 8.33 -11.27 -4.06
N LEU A 51 9.52 -11.67 -3.57
CA LEU A 51 10.79 -11.00 -3.89
C LEU A 51 11.12 -11.00 -5.38
N ILE A 52 10.57 -11.94 -6.16
CA ILE A 52 10.71 -11.95 -7.63
C ILE A 52 10.17 -10.67 -8.27
N GLN A 53 9.23 -9.98 -7.60
CA GLN A 53 8.61 -8.74 -8.05
C GLN A 53 9.25 -7.48 -7.44
N LYS A 54 10.43 -7.59 -6.78
CA LYS A 54 11.08 -6.46 -6.08
C LYS A 54 11.26 -5.20 -6.92
N ASN A 55 11.46 -5.33 -8.23
CA ASN A 55 11.62 -4.20 -9.16
C ASN A 55 10.31 -3.42 -9.37
N ARG A 56 9.17 -4.02 -9.01
CA ARG A 56 7.82 -3.45 -9.06
C ARG A 56 7.28 -3.12 -7.67
N PHE A 57 8.15 -3.08 -6.66
CA PHE A 57 7.82 -2.57 -5.33
C PHE A 57 7.96 -1.05 -5.33
N PHE A 58 6.94 -0.35 -4.86
CA PHE A 58 6.93 1.10 -4.66
C PHE A 58 6.69 1.43 -3.19
N PHE A 59 7.49 2.35 -2.66
CA PHE A 59 7.50 2.65 -1.23
C PHE A 59 6.99 4.06 -0.97
N ALA A 60 5.77 4.18 -0.43
CA ALA A 60 5.22 5.47 -0.05
C ALA A 60 5.89 5.98 1.24
N THR A 61 6.68 7.05 1.12
CA THR A 61 7.48 7.60 2.23
C THR A 61 7.72 9.09 2.08
N THR A 62 7.69 9.82 3.20
CA THR A 62 8.04 11.24 3.23
C THR A 62 9.55 11.49 3.05
N LYS A 63 10.36 10.42 3.09
CA LYS A 63 11.82 10.47 2.95
C LYS A 63 12.28 10.49 1.49
N SER A 64 11.37 10.37 0.52
CA SER A 64 11.67 10.47 -0.90
C SER A 64 11.45 11.90 -1.42
N LYS A 65 12.22 12.28 -2.45
CA LYS A 65 12.01 13.52 -3.21
C LYS A 65 11.20 13.31 -4.49
N ARG A 66 10.99 12.06 -4.92
CA ARG A 66 10.26 11.71 -6.16
C ARG A 66 8.75 11.73 -5.89
N PRO A 67 7.98 12.64 -6.49
CA PRO A 67 6.52 12.64 -6.39
C PRO A 67 5.92 11.34 -6.93
N TYR A 68 4.84 10.86 -6.31
CA TYR A 68 4.17 9.61 -6.72
C TYR A 68 3.66 9.63 -8.17
N PHE A 69 3.28 10.80 -8.69
CA PHE A 69 2.78 10.94 -10.06
C PHE A 69 3.89 10.93 -11.13
N GLU A 70 5.17 10.87 -10.74
CA GLU A 70 6.30 10.59 -11.63
C GLU A 70 6.64 9.10 -11.69
N ALA A 71 5.90 8.25 -10.96
CA ALA A 71 6.02 6.81 -11.06
C ALA A 71 5.24 6.26 -12.27
N GLU A 72 5.82 5.26 -12.92
CA GLU A 72 5.18 4.49 -14.00
C GLU A 72 4.63 3.19 -13.41
N PHE A 73 3.37 3.26 -12.98
CA PHE A 73 2.66 2.14 -12.39
C PHE A 73 2.16 1.16 -13.46
N GLN A 74 2.27 -0.12 -13.17
CA GLN A 74 1.80 -1.23 -13.99
C GLN A 74 0.93 -2.16 -13.17
N SER A 75 0.08 -2.92 -13.85
CA SER A 75 -0.71 -3.97 -13.21
C SER A 75 0.22 -5.03 -12.60
N GLY A 76 -0.02 -5.37 -11.34
CA GLY A 76 0.83 -6.27 -10.55
C GLY A 76 1.82 -5.56 -9.62
N ASP A 77 1.90 -4.23 -9.67
CA ASP A 77 2.77 -3.48 -8.75
C ASP A 77 2.34 -3.62 -7.28
N PHE A 78 3.33 -3.62 -6.40
CA PHE A 78 3.12 -3.55 -4.96
C PHE A 78 3.32 -2.14 -4.46
N LEU A 79 2.28 -1.58 -3.83
CA LEU A 79 2.32 -0.27 -3.19
C LEU A 79 2.44 -0.46 -1.68
N PHE A 80 3.62 -0.19 -1.12
CA PHE A 80 3.91 -0.34 0.30
C PHE A 80 3.62 0.94 1.05
N PHE A 81 2.93 0.79 2.19
CA PHE A 81 2.64 1.88 3.11
C PHE A 81 3.05 1.46 4.52
N GLY A 82 3.74 2.37 5.20
CA GLY A 82 4.18 2.16 6.58
C GLY A 82 3.07 2.41 7.60
N SER A 83 3.32 2.01 8.84
CA SER A 83 2.46 2.41 9.96
C SER A 83 2.51 3.94 10.15
N GLU A 84 1.43 4.53 10.66
CA GLU A 84 1.37 5.98 10.90
C GLU A 84 2.45 6.47 11.87
N SER A 85 2.85 5.62 12.83
CA SER A 85 3.85 5.97 13.85
C SER A 85 5.29 5.78 13.40
N PHE A 86 5.60 4.68 12.69
CA PHE A 86 6.98 4.29 12.42
C PHE A 86 7.37 4.37 10.93
N GLY A 87 6.39 4.51 10.03
CA GLY A 87 6.63 4.44 8.60
C GLY A 87 7.05 3.04 8.14
N LEU A 88 7.76 2.97 7.00
CA LEU A 88 8.28 1.73 6.43
C LEU A 88 9.65 1.37 7.02
N PRO A 89 9.95 0.07 7.24
CA PRO A 89 11.29 -0.40 7.58
C PRO A 89 12.31 0.04 6.52
N LYS A 90 13.49 0.48 6.96
CA LYS A 90 14.55 0.94 6.05
C LYS A 90 15.01 -0.16 5.10
N GLU A 91 15.24 -1.35 5.64
CA GLU A 91 15.70 -2.55 4.91
C GLU A 91 14.76 -2.92 3.76
N LEU A 92 13.44 -2.72 3.95
CA LEU A 92 12.44 -2.94 2.90
C LEU A 92 12.62 -1.96 1.74
N MET A 93 12.82 -0.67 2.04
CA MET A 93 13.02 0.36 1.01
C MET A 93 14.35 0.19 0.28
N GLU A 94 15.36 -0.37 0.94
CA GLU A 94 16.68 -0.66 0.35
C GLU A 94 16.63 -1.77 -0.73
N LEU A 95 15.56 -2.57 -0.78
CA LEU A 95 15.36 -3.55 -1.86
C LEU A 95 15.20 -2.90 -3.24
N ASN A 96 14.62 -1.69 -3.30
CA ASN A 96 14.45 -0.93 -4.54
C ASN A 96 14.30 0.58 -4.28
N PRO A 97 15.38 1.28 -3.87
CA PRO A 97 15.32 2.67 -3.41
C PRO A 97 14.84 3.65 -4.50
N ASN A 98 15.02 3.30 -5.78
CA ASN A 98 14.59 4.12 -6.92
C ASN A 98 13.05 4.26 -7.02
N ASN A 99 12.31 3.33 -6.42
CA ASN A 99 10.85 3.35 -6.36
C ASN A 99 10.30 3.88 -5.02
N ALA A 100 11.14 4.54 -4.22
CA ALA A 100 10.64 5.35 -3.12
C ALA A 100 9.93 6.60 -3.67
N ILE A 101 8.67 6.78 -3.29
CA ILE A 101 7.79 7.85 -3.79
C ILE A 101 7.18 8.63 -2.63
N THR A 102 6.87 9.90 -2.84
CA THR A 102 6.25 10.77 -1.85
C THR A 102 5.00 11.44 -2.39
N ILE A 103 4.07 11.76 -1.49
CA ILE A 103 2.96 12.68 -1.77
C ILE A 103 3.48 14.08 -1.44
N PRO A 104 3.55 15.02 -2.41
CA PRO A 104 4.00 16.37 -2.12
C PRO A 104 3.15 17.03 -1.03
N MET A 105 3.81 17.50 0.02
CA MET A 105 3.20 18.18 1.16
C MET A 105 4.01 19.43 1.49
N LYS A 106 3.35 20.44 2.07
CA LYS A 106 4.05 21.63 2.59
C LYS A 106 4.97 21.24 3.75
N SER A 107 6.11 21.92 3.89
CA SER A 107 7.17 21.61 4.85
C SER A 107 6.75 21.58 6.33
N TYR A 108 5.68 22.29 6.69
CA TYR A 108 5.17 22.37 8.07
C TYR A 108 3.89 21.54 8.31
N GLY A 109 3.45 20.77 7.31
CA GLY A 109 2.28 19.90 7.42
C GLY A 109 2.60 18.61 8.17
N ARG A 110 1.62 18.09 8.92
CA ARG A 110 1.64 16.69 9.34
C ARG A 110 1.44 15.79 8.13
N SER A 111 1.98 14.58 8.17
CA SER A 111 1.65 13.55 7.18
C SER A 111 0.14 13.35 7.08
N LEU A 112 -0.33 13.08 5.87
CA LEU A 112 -1.71 12.67 5.64
C LEU A 112 -1.99 11.37 6.41
N ASN A 113 -3.26 11.14 6.77
CA ASN A 113 -3.62 9.85 7.35
C ASN A 113 -3.32 8.72 6.35
N LEU A 114 -3.15 7.50 6.87
CA LEU A 114 -2.77 6.36 6.05
C LEU A 114 -3.79 6.09 4.93
N ALA A 115 -5.08 6.11 5.25
CA ALA A 115 -6.15 5.81 4.29
C ALA A 115 -6.19 6.78 3.09
N THR A 116 -5.95 8.07 3.33
CA THR A 116 -5.90 9.10 2.29
C THR A 116 -4.65 8.92 1.43
N SER A 117 -3.51 8.64 2.06
CA SER A 117 -2.25 8.36 1.36
C SER A 117 -2.38 7.15 0.42
N VAL A 118 -3.00 6.06 0.89
CA VAL A 118 -3.30 4.89 0.07
C VAL A 118 -4.24 5.28 -1.07
N GLY A 119 -5.29 6.06 -0.79
CA GLY A 119 -6.28 6.46 -1.81
C GLY A 119 -5.65 7.27 -2.95
N ILE A 120 -4.81 8.26 -2.61
CA ILE A 120 -4.14 9.12 -3.59
C ILE A 120 -3.26 8.28 -4.54
N ILE A 121 -2.40 7.42 -3.99
CA ILE A 121 -1.44 6.67 -4.80
C ILE A 121 -2.14 5.53 -5.56
N ALA A 122 -3.07 4.82 -4.93
CA ALA A 122 -3.79 3.73 -5.57
C ALA A 122 -4.65 4.21 -6.74
N TYR A 123 -5.34 5.36 -6.62
CA TYR A 123 -6.13 5.88 -7.73
C TYR A 123 -5.29 6.47 -8.87
N GLU A 124 -4.06 6.93 -8.60
CA GLU A 124 -3.13 7.27 -9.68
C GLU A 124 -2.65 6.01 -10.41
N ALA A 125 -2.30 4.95 -9.68
CA ALA A 125 -1.96 3.68 -10.29
C ALA A 125 -3.13 3.13 -11.12
N LEU A 126 -4.37 3.24 -10.62
CA LEU A 126 -5.58 2.90 -11.37
C LEU A 126 -5.74 3.77 -12.62
N ARG A 127 -5.53 5.09 -12.52
CA ARG A 127 -5.63 6.01 -13.66
C ARG A 127 -4.66 5.63 -14.78
N GLN A 128 -3.41 5.28 -14.44
CA GLN A 128 -2.41 4.81 -15.41
C GLN A 128 -2.77 3.45 -16.02
N ASN A 129 -3.49 2.61 -15.29
CA ASN A 129 -3.86 1.24 -15.68
C ASN A 129 -5.35 1.07 -16.01
N PHE A 130 -6.07 2.16 -16.31
CA PHE A 130 -7.53 2.13 -16.41
C PHE A 130 -8.04 1.19 -17.50
N CYS A 131 -7.24 0.95 -18.56
CA CYS A 131 -7.56 -0.02 -19.62
C CYS A 131 -7.72 -1.45 -19.12
N ASN A 132 -7.16 -1.80 -17.96
CA ASN A 132 -7.27 -3.13 -17.34
C ASN A 132 -8.40 -3.22 -16.30
N PHE A 133 -9.05 -2.10 -15.98
CA PHE A 133 -10.11 -2.05 -14.98
C PHE A 133 -11.44 -2.53 -15.56
N LYS A 134 -12.03 -3.55 -14.92
CA LYS A 134 -13.35 -4.09 -15.28
C LYS A 134 -14.39 -3.57 -14.29
N VAL A 135 -15.45 -2.96 -14.80
CA VAL A 135 -16.61 -2.47 -14.04
C VAL A 135 -17.63 -3.59 -13.90
#